data_AF-A0A6G3TV22-F1
#
_entry.id   AF-A0A6G3TV22-F1
#
_cell.length_a   1.000
_cell.length_b   1.000
_cell.length_c   1.000
_cell.angle_alpha   90.00
_cell.angle_beta   90.00
_cell.angle_gamma   90.00
#
_symmetry.space_group_name_H-M   'P 1'
#
loop_
_entity.id
_entity.type
_entity.pdbx_description
1 polymer ?
#
loop_
_entity_poly.entity_id
_entity_poly.type
_entity_poly.pdbx_seq_one_letter_code
_entity_poly.pdbx_strand_id
1 'polypeptide(L)'
;MTRKHAINAPEAHVVTSHGADFFGEDRHPLKSLTSLAGYAEGCLSRDERGPVVLLLTNPGEGGTMTPSQAAEVGALLHKLARHRFVRAKESAVARALADAAARAAAAGEPWEWQIEAA
;
A
#
# COMPACT_ATOMS: atom_id res chain seq x y z
N MET A 1 18.55 32.75 -15.02
CA MET A 1 17.70 31.81 -14.25
C MET A 1 18.13 30.39 -14.58
N THR A 2 19.02 29.82 -13.77
CA THR A 2 19.48 28.43 -13.94
C THR A 2 18.40 27.50 -13.41
N ARG A 3 17.71 26.77 -14.30
CA ARG A 3 16.80 25.67 -13.89
C ARG A 3 17.66 24.60 -13.25
N LYS A 4 17.64 24.51 -11.91
CA LYS A 4 18.23 23.39 -11.18
C LYS A 4 17.46 22.14 -11.62
N HIS A 5 18.09 21.28 -12.43
CA HIS A 5 17.57 19.94 -12.65
C HIS A 5 17.63 19.24 -11.29
N ALA A 6 16.48 19.10 -10.65
CA ALA A 6 16.35 18.29 -9.45
C ALA A 6 16.36 16.83 -9.89
N ILE A 7 17.54 16.25 -10.09
CA ILE A 7 17.67 14.81 -10.04
C ILE A 7 17.50 14.46 -8.57
N ASN A 8 16.27 14.12 -8.19
CA ASN A 8 15.99 13.61 -6.85
C ASN A 8 16.66 12.24 -6.75
N ALA A 9 17.36 12.00 -5.64
CA ALA A 9 17.87 10.67 -5.34
C ALA A 9 16.68 9.67 -5.37
N PRO A 10 16.88 8.43 -5.84
CA PRO A 10 15.82 7.44 -5.80
C PRO A 10 15.38 7.30 -4.35
N GLU A 11 14.08 7.42 -4.10
CA GLU A 11 13.49 7.15 -2.79
C GLU A 11 13.24 5.65 -2.67
N ALA A 12 13.22 5.08 -1.46
CA ALA A 12 12.81 3.69 -1.30
C ALA A 12 11.29 3.57 -1.51
N HIS A 13 10.87 2.52 -2.20
CA HIS A 13 9.46 2.24 -2.49
C HIS A 13 9.13 0.79 -2.16
N VAL A 14 7.86 0.54 -1.84
CA VAL A 14 7.28 -0.78 -1.98
C VAL A 14 6.76 -0.92 -3.39
N VAL A 15 7.06 -2.05 -4.01
CA VAL A 15 6.42 -2.52 -5.23
C VAL A 15 5.45 -3.63 -4.85
N THR A 16 4.19 -3.47 -5.27
CA THR A 16 3.17 -4.50 -5.11
C THR A 16 2.79 -5.08 -6.45
N SER A 17 2.66 -6.41 -6.55
CA SER A 17 2.13 -7.04 -7.77
C SER A 17 0.64 -6.77 -7.94
N HIS A 18 0.13 -7.09 -9.14
CA HIS A 18 -1.25 -6.87 -9.55
C HIS A 18 -1.67 -5.39 -9.47
N GLY A 19 -0.72 -4.48 -9.64
CA GLY A 19 -0.95 -3.05 -9.72
C GLY A 19 -1.64 -2.61 -11.01
N ALA A 20 -1.88 -1.32 -11.14
CA ALA A 20 -2.60 -0.74 -12.28
C ALA A 20 -1.67 -0.20 -13.37
N ASP A 21 -0.35 -0.28 -13.18
CA ASP A 21 0.61 0.16 -14.19
C ASP A 21 0.72 -0.82 -15.40
N PHE A 22 1.54 -0.45 -16.38
CA PHE A 22 1.73 -1.26 -17.59
C PHE A 22 2.36 -2.64 -17.32
N PHE A 23 3.13 -2.79 -16.25
CA PHE A 23 3.80 -4.02 -15.85
C PHE A 23 2.96 -4.85 -14.87
N GLY A 24 1.80 -4.35 -14.45
CA GLY A 24 0.98 -4.98 -13.42
C GLY A 24 1.56 -4.81 -12.02
N GLU A 25 2.27 -3.71 -11.79
CA GLU A 25 2.89 -3.33 -10.52
C GLU A 25 2.37 -1.96 -10.05
N ASP A 26 2.38 -1.71 -8.75
CA ASP A 26 2.18 -0.37 -8.20
C ASP A 26 3.37 -0.02 -7.31
N ARG A 27 3.89 1.21 -7.45
CA ARG A 27 5.01 1.72 -6.65
C ARG A 27 4.52 2.72 -5.61
N HIS A 28 4.85 2.46 -4.35
CA HIS A 28 4.42 3.26 -3.21
C HIS A 28 5.62 3.76 -2.40
N PRO A 29 5.85 5.08 -2.32
CA PRO A 29 6.94 5.62 -1.51
C PRO A 29 6.76 5.25 -0.04
N LEU A 30 7.84 4.82 0.65
CA LEU A 30 7.74 4.35 2.05
C LEU A 30 7.07 5.39 2.97
N LYS A 31 7.36 6.68 2.77
CA LYS A 31 6.73 7.78 3.53
C LYS A 31 5.21 7.81 3.41
N SER A 32 4.68 7.44 2.24
CA SER A 32 3.23 7.39 2.01
C SER A 32 2.61 6.23 2.78
N LEU A 33 3.30 5.09 2.88
CA LEU A 33 2.85 3.94 3.67
C LEU A 33 2.87 4.22 5.17
N THR A 34 3.94 4.87 5.67
CA THR A 34 4.00 5.31 7.08
C THR A 34 2.89 6.32 7.41
N SER A 35 2.62 7.28 6.52
CA SER A 35 1.47 8.20 6.68
C SER A 35 0.15 7.42 6.75
N LEU A 36 -0.02 6.42 5.88
CA LEU A 36 -1.22 5.60 5.84
C LEU A 36 -1.38 4.73 7.10
N ALA A 37 -0.29 4.24 7.70
CA ALA A 37 -0.33 3.50 8.96
C ALA A 37 -0.98 4.32 10.09
N GLY A 38 -0.63 5.61 10.20
CA GLY A 38 -1.26 6.51 11.18
C GLY A 38 -2.76 6.69 10.97
N TYR A 39 -3.23 6.72 9.72
CA TYR A 39 -4.65 6.71 9.42
C TYR A 39 -5.31 5.36 9.75
N ALA A 40 -4.65 4.24 9.43
CA ALA A 40 -5.15 2.91 9.74
C ALA A 40 -5.36 2.74 11.26
N GLU A 41 -4.44 3.24 12.07
CA GLU A 41 -4.57 3.25 13.53
C GLU A 41 -5.80 4.04 14.01
N GLY A 42 -6.03 5.23 13.47
CA GLY A 42 -7.12 6.12 13.90
C GLY A 42 -8.49 5.80 13.30
N CYS A 43 -8.55 5.15 12.13
CA CYS A 43 -9.77 4.98 11.35
C CYS A 43 -10.34 3.55 11.38
N LEU A 44 -9.51 2.54 11.65
CA LEU A 44 -9.96 1.15 11.75
C LEU A 44 -10.21 0.77 13.21
N SER A 45 -11.11 -0.22 13.42
CA SER A 45 -11.39 -0.72 14.77
C SER A 45 -10.15 -1.43 15.33
N ARG A 46 -10.00 -1.38 16.66
CA ARG A 46 -8.85 -1.96 17.36
C ARG A 46 -8.68 -3.45 17.09
N ASP A 47 -9.79 -4.17 16.92
CA ASP A 47 -9.81 -5.62 16.77
C ASP A 47 -9.37 -6.06 15.35
N GLU A 48 -9.52 -5.20 14.35
CA GLU A 48 -9.25 -5.54 12.94
C GLU A 48 -7.93 -4.96 12.42
N ARG A 49 -7.47 -3.84 13.01
CA ARG A 49 -6.39 -3.03 12.41
C ARG A 49 -4.99 -3.63 12.49
N GLY A 50 -4.77 -4.61 13.36
CA GLY A 50 -3.43 -5.14 13.71
C GLY A 50 -2.58 -5.53 12.50
N PRO A 51 -3.05 -6.43 11.62
CA PRO A 51 -2.30 -6.86 10.45
C PRO A 51 -1.94 -5.73 9.48
N VAL A 52 -2.90 -4.83 9.20
CA VAL A 52 -2.69 -3.72 8.26
C VAL A 52 -1.75 -2.66 8.81
N VAL A 53 -1.91 -2.30 10.09
CA VAL A 53 -1.01 -1.33 10.73
C VAL A 53 0.42 -1.87 10.76
N LEU A 54 0.61 -3.17 11.07
CA LEU A 54 1.92 -3.79 11.08
C LEU A 54 2.55 -3.79 9.68
N LEU A 55 1.80 -4.20 8.65
CA LEU A 55 2.27 -4.20 7.26
C LEU A 55 2.68 -2.81 6.77
N LEU A 56 1.88 -1.78 7.08
CA LEU A 56 2.16 -0.40 6.66
C LEU A 56 3.30 0.27 7.45
N THR A 57 3.51 -0.14 8.70
CA THR A 57 4.59 0.37 9.56
C THR A 57 5.92 -0.31 9.26
N ASN A 58 5.88 -1.62 8.97
CA ASN A 58 7.03 -2.44 8.62
C ASN A 58 6.89 -3.00 7.20
N PRO A 59 6.95 -2.13 6.16
CA PRO A 59 6.77 -2.57 4.78
C PRO A 59 7.82 -3.58 4.30
N GLY A 60 8.94 -3.75 5.01
CA GLY A 60 9.96 -4.75 4.66
C GLY A 60 9.58 -6.18 5.04
N GLU A 61 8.56 -6.35 5.87
CA GLU A 61 8.08 -7.66 6.33
C GLU A 61 6.89 -8.16 5.52
N GLY A 62 6.43 -7.40 4.51
CA GLY A 62 5.24 -7.75 3.72
C GLY A 62 5.38 -9.02 2.89
N GLY A 63 6.56 -9.24 2.28
CA GLY A 63 6.91 -10.47 1.57
C GLY A 63 5.85 -10.93 0.56
N THR A 64 5.54 -12.23 0.57
CA THR A 64 4.51 -12.82 -0.28
C THR A 64 3.28 -13.17 0.56
N MET A 65 2.13 -12.59 0.23
CA MET A 65 0.86 -12.86 0.91
C MET A 65 0.02 -13.85 0.10
N THR A 66 -0.60 -14.81 0.78
CA THR A 66 -1.56 -15.73 0.15
C THR A 66 -2.79 -14.99 -0.38
N PRO A 67 -3.54 -15.53 -1.35
CA PRO A 67 -4.78 -14.91 -1.85
C PRO A 67 -5.78 -14.57 -0.73
N SER A 68 -5.85 -15.42 0.30
CA SER A 68 -6.73 -15.17 1.47
C SER A 68 -6.29 -13.96 2.29
N GLN A 69 -4.99 -13.84 2.56
CA GLN A 69 -4.43 -12.68 3.28
C GLN A 69 -4.57 -11.41 2.45
N ALA A 70 -4.36 -11.48 1.14
CA ALA A 70 -4.56 -10.36 0.22
C ALA A 70 -6.02 -9.88 0.23
N ALA A 71 -7.00 -10.80 0.27
CA ALA A 71 -8.41 -10.44 0.37
C ALA A 71 -8.73 -9.71 1.70
N GLU A 72 -8.21 -10.22 2.83
CA GLU A 72 -8.42 -9.62 4.15
C GLU A 72 -7.81 -8.22 4.24
N VAL A 73 -6.53 -8.09 3.86
CA VAL A 73 -5.81 -6.81 3.86
C VAL A 73 -6.45 -5.83 2.87
N GLY A 74 -6.81 -6.29 1.68
CA GLY A 74 -7.48 -5.48 0.65
C GLY A 74 -8.82 -4.91 1.14
N ALA A 75 -9.62 -5.70 1.86
CA ALA A 75 -10.88 -5.22 2.43
C ALA A 75 -10.68 -4.11 3.46
N LEU A 76 -9.69 -4.24 4.35
CA LEU A 76 -9.35 -3.24 5.35
C LEU A 76 -8.79 -1.95 4.72
N LEU A 77 -7.94 -2.08 3.71
CA LEU A 77 -7.44 -0.93 2.94
C LEU A 77 -8.55 -0.23 2.16
N HIS A 78 -9.51 -0.98 1.60
CA HIS A 78 -10.67 -0.39 0.93
C HIS A 78 -11.55 0.40 1.92
N LYS A 79 -11.78 -0.15 3.11
CA LYS A 79 -12.49 0.54 4.20
C LYS A 79 -11.77 1.83 4.59
N LEU A 80 -10.44 1.79 4.71
CA LEU A 80 -9.61 2.95 5.00
C LEU A 80 -9.68 4.00 3.89
N ALA A 81 -9.59 3.60 2.63
CA ALA A 81 -9.67 4.49 1.47
C ALA A 81 -10.96 5.31 1.42
N ARG A 82 -12.07 4.74 1.91
CA ARG A 82 -13.40 5.37 1.93
C ARG A 82 -13.68 6.17 3.21
N HIS A 83 -12.75 6.16 4.16
CA HIS A 83 -13.00 6.76 5.46
C HIS A 83 -12.90 8.30 5.40
N ARG A 84 -13.90 8.99 5.94
CA ARG A 84 -14.06 10.45 5.82
C ARG A 84 -12.92 11.30 6.38
N PHE A 85 -12.11 10.74 7.28
CA PHE A 85 -10.99 11.44 7.92
C PHE A 85 -9.66 11.20 7.22
N VAL A 86 -9.62 10.33 6.20
CA VAL A 86 -8.41 10.08 5.41
C VAL A 86 -8.30 11.16 4.34
N ARG A 87 -7.12 11.78 4.26
CA ARG A 87 -6.84 12.80 3.24
C ARG A 87 -6.85 12.17 1.84
N ALA A 88 -7.19 12.97 0.83
CA ALA A 88 -7.36 12.49 -0.55
C ALA A 88 -6.12 11.75 -1.10
N LYS A 89 -4.91 12.22 -0.77
CA LYS A 89 -3.66 11.58 -1.21
C LYS A 89 -3.51 10.17 -0.61
N GLU A 90 -3.65 10.03 0.70
CA GLU A 90 -3.57 8.75 1.40
C GLU A 90 -4.73 7.82 1.03
N SER A 91 -5.93 8.37 0.80
CA SER A 91 -7.08 7.63 0.28
C SER A 91 -6.78 7.00 -1.09
N ALA A 92 -6.13 7.73 -1.99
CA ALA A 92 -5.73 7.20 -3.30
C ALA A 92 -4.70 6.07 -3.18
N VAL A 93 -3.72 6.19 -2.27
CA VAL A 93 -2.73 5.13 -2.00
C VAL A 93 -3.42 3.89 -1.42
N ALA A 94 -4.30 4.06 -0.44
CA ALA A 94 -5.06 2.97 0.15
C ALA A 94 -5.95 2.27 -0.87
N ARG A 95 -6.56 3.04 -1.79
CA ARG A 95 -7.38 2.52 -2.87
C ARG A 95 -6.56 1.70 -3.86
N ALA A 96 -5.41 2.20 -4.30
CA ALA A 96 -4.52 1.48 -5.20
C ALA A 96 -4.08 0.14 -4.61
N LEU A 97 -3.60 0.14 -3.37
CA LEU A 97 -3.23 -1.09 -2.65
C LEU A 97 -4.41 -2.05 -2.48
N ALA A 98 -5.59 -1.54 -2.13
CA ALA A 98 -6.79 -2.35 -1.98
C ALA A 98 -7.20 -3.01 -3.32
N ASP A 99 -7.10 -2.28 -4.42
CA ASP A 99 -7.44 -2.77 -5.75
C ASP A 99 -6.42 -3.82 -6.22
N ALA A 100 -5.12 -3.62 -5.96
CA ALA A 100 -4.08 -4.59 -6.26
C ALA A 100 -4.26 -5.89 -5.47
N ALA A 101 -4.47 -5.80 -4.16
CA ALA A 101 -4.73 -6.95 -3.31
C ALA A 101 -6.00 -7.71 -3.71
N ALA A 102 -7.07 -6.98 -4.08
CA ALA A 102 -8.31 -7.58 -4.57
C ALA A 102 -8.12 -8.30 -5.92
N ARG A 103 -7.30 -7.74 -6.83
CA ARG A 103 -6.96 -8.40 -8.10
C ARG A 103 -6.17 -9.70 -7.88
N ALA A 104 -5.16 -9.68 -7.02
CA ALA A 104 -4.39 -10.88 -6.66
C ALA A 104 -5.31 -11.97 -6.06
N ALA A 105 -6.15 -11.59 -5.10
CA ALA A 105 -7.12 -12.50 -4.49
C ALA A 105 -8.12 -13.08 -5.49
N ALA A 106 -8.63 -12.26 -6.41
CA ALA A 106 -9.58 -12.70 -7.44
C ALA A 106 -8.92 -13.63 -8.49
N ALA A 107 -7.64 -13.41 -8.80
CA ALA A 107 -6.85 -14.29 -9.66
C ALA A 107 -6.47 -15.62 -8.97
N GLY A 108 -6.58 -15.69 -7.63
CA GLY A 108 -6.10 -16.82 -6.85
C GLY A 108 -4.56 -16.88 -6.79
N GLU A 109 -3.91 -15.76 -7.07
CA GLU A 109 -2.45 -15.63 -7.11
C GLU A 109 -1.93 -14.94 -5.83
N PRO A 110 -0.70 -15.27 -5.38
CA PRO A 110 -0.08 -14.55 -4.29
C PRO A 110 0.08 -13.06 -4.58
N TRP A 111 -0.09 -12.24 -3.55
CA TRP A 111 0.18 -10.81 -3.63
C TRP A 111 1.61 -10.54 -3.17
N GLU A 112 2.46 -10.13 -4.09
CA GLU A 112 3.86 -9.84 -3.83
C GLU A 112 4.00 -8.42 -3.30
N TRP A 113 4.78 -8.27 -2.24
CA TRP A 113 5.08 -7.01 -1.58
C TRP A 113 6.58 -6.93 -1.33
N GLN A 114 7.28 -6.13 -2.14
CA GLN A 114 8.74 -6.09 -2.14
C GLN A 114 9.23 -4.66 -1.90
N ILE A 115 10.25 -4.50 -1.05
CA ILE A 115 10.96 -3.23 -0.95
C ILE A 115 12.00 -3.18 -2.05
N GLU A 116 11.88 -2.16 -2.90
CA GLU A 116 12.96 -1.73 -3.76
C GLU A 116 13.66 -0.55 -3.09
N ALA A 117 14.88 -0.81 -2.63
CA ALA A 117 15.79 0.23 -2.18
C ALA A 117 16.43 0.93 -3.39
N ALA A 118 16.72 2.21 -3.19
CA ALA A 118 17.41 3.08 -4.14
C ALA A 118 18.85 2.64 -4.46
#